data_AF-A0A2L0AEC3-F1
#
_entry.id   AF-A0A2L0AEC3-F1
#
_cell.length_a   1.000
_cell.length_b   1.000
_cell.length_c   1.000
_cell.angle_alpha   90.00
_cell.angle_beta   90.00
_cell.angle_gamma   90.00
#
_symmetry.space_group_name_H-M   'P 1'
#
loop_
_entity.id
_entity.type
_entity.pdbx_description
1 polymer ?
#
loop_
_entity_poly.entity_id
_entity_poly.type
_entity_poly.pdbx_seq_one_letter_code
_entity_poly.pdbx_strand_id
1 'polypeptide(L)'
;MLVYPDEAAILAIGTGFADRTLPKAQWTHAAHFAACLWLLRCREDLIAERDMPDMIRAYNGSTGGVNSDSTGYHETITLASIQATRHFMDKSRQNTPLHIIHAWLMEGNCGQKDWLLRYWSTELLMSTTALKSWTAPDLQPLPF
;
A
#
# COMPACT_ATOMS: atom_id res chain seq x y z
N MET A 1 8.87 8.09 -15.19
CA MET A 1 9.83 6.98 -15.42
C MET A 1 9.25 5.73 -14.76
N LEU A 2 9.29 4.57 -15.42
CA LEU A 2 8.72 3.35 -14.85
C LEU A 2 9.54 2.87 -13.64
N VAL A 3 8.87 2.65 -12.49
CA VAL A 3 9.49 2.02 -11.31
C VAL A 3 9.59 0.51 -11.50
N TYR A 4 8.55 -0.09 -12.07
CA TYR A 4 8.53 -1.49 -12.50
C TYR A 4 8.38 -1.54 -14.03
N PRO A 5 9.19 -2.36 -14.73
CA PRO A 5 9.31 -2.28 -16.18
C PRO A 5 8.06 -2.80 -16.91
N ASP A 6 7.31 -3.72 -16.31
CA ASP A 6 6.18 -4.41 -16.95
C ASP A 6 5.19 -4.99 -15.91
N GLU A 7 4.14 -5.63 -16.44
CA GLU A 7 3.11 -6.30 -15.65
C GLU A 7 3.68 -7.44 -14.79
N ALA A 8 4.61 -8.21 -15.33
CA ALA A 8 5.19 -9.37 -14.66
C ALA A 8 5.93 -8.95 -13.38
N ALA A 9 6.60 -7.80 -13.39
CA ALA A 9 7.22 -7.24 -12.22
C ALA A 9 6.21 -6.90 -11.10
N ILE A 10 5.05 -6.32 -11.43
CA ILE A 10 3.99 -6.07 -10.43
C ILE A 10 3.45 -7.39 -9.87
N LEU A 11 3.19 -8.38 -10.73
CA LEU A 11 2.73 -9.70 -10.31
C LEU A 11 3.75 -10.39 -9.39
N ALA A 12 5.04 -10.28 -9.69
CA ALA A 12 6.11 -10.83 -8.86
C ALA A 12 6.16 -10.19 -7.46
N ILE A 13 5.94 -8.87 -7.35
CA ILE A 13 5.83 -8.20 -6.06
C ILE A 13 4.63 -8.71 -5.27
N GLY A 14 3.45 -8.75 -5.88
CA GLY A 14 2.22 -9.17 -5.21
C GLY A 14 2.23 -10.62 -4.76
N THR A 15 2.62 -11.54 -5.65
CA THR A 15 2.76 -12.97 -5.33
C THR A 15 3.87 -13.22 -4.31
N GLY A 16 5.04 -12.60 -4.46
CA GLY A 16 6.13 -12.73 -3.50
C GLY A 16 5.78 -12.19 -2.11
N PHE A 17 4.98 -11.12 -2.04
CA PHE A 17 4.42 -10.61 -0.79
C PHE A 17 3.46 -11.62 -0.16
N ALA A 18 2.49 -12.13 -0.92
CA ALA A 18 1.50 -13.08 -0.43
C ALA A 18 2.12 -14.41 0.03
N ASP A 19 3.09 -14.92 -0.72
CA ASP A 19 3.79 -16.18 -0.43
C ASP A 19 4.92 -16.00 0.59
N ARG A 20 5.21 -14.75 0.99
CA ARG A 20 6.28 -14.39 1.94
C ARG A 20 7.68 -14.74 1.45
N THR A 21 7.90 -14.67 0.14
CA THR A 21 9.17 -14.93 -0.53
C THR A 21 9.86 -13.66 -1.01
N LEU A 22 9.16 -12.51 -1.04
CA LEU A 22 9.74 -11.23 -1.42
C LEU A 22 10.85 -10.82 -0.42
N PRO A 23 12.09 -10.56 -0.86
CA PRO A 23 13.16 -10.13 0.03
C PRO A 23 12.82 -8.84 0.77
N LYS A 24 13.16 -8.74 2.06
CA LYS A 24 12.82 -7.56 2.89
C LYS A 24 13.29 -6.23 2.30
N ALA A 25 14.47 -6.22 1.67
CA ALA A 25 15.02 -5.04 1.01
C ALA A 25 14.18 -4.55 -0.19
N GLN A 26 13.35 -5.41 -0.78
CA GLN A 26 12.44 -5.07 -1.88
C GLN A 26 11.07 -4.59 -1.38
N TRP A 27 10.72 -4.78 -0.09
CA TRP A 27 9.49 -4.27 0.49
C TRP A 27 9.60 -2.77 0.80
N THR A 28 9.50 -1.98 -0.26
CA THR A 28 9.59 -0.52 -0.26
C THR A 28 8.20 0.12 -0.34
N HIS A 29 8.15 1.45 -0.22
CA HIS A 29 6.95 2.26 -0.46
C HIS A 29 6.31 1.96 -1.83
N ALA A 30 7.12 1.89 -2.88
CA ALA A 30 6.66 1.55 -4.22
C ALA A 30 6.13 0.12 -4.31
N ALA A 31 6.77 -0.84 -3.61
CA ALA A 31 6.32 -2.23 -3.57
C ALA A 31 4.98 -2.39 -2.83
N HIS A 32 4.75 -1.59 -1.78
CA HIS A 32 3.47 -1.59 -1.07
C HIS A 32 2.30 -1.20 -1.99
N PHE A 33 2.47 -0.15 -2.81
CA PHE A 33 1.48 0.23 -3.82
C PHE A 33 1.34 -0.80 -4.94
N ALA A 34 2.43 -1.45 -5.38
CA ALA A 34 2.36 -2.55 -6.34
C ALA A 34 1.58 -3.75 -5.78
N ALA A 35 1.76 -4.08 -4.50
CA ALA A 35 0.98 -5.11 -3.82
C ALA A 35 -0.50 -4.74 -3.70
N CYS A 36 -0.84 -3.47 -3.40
CA CYS A 36 -2.22 -2.98 -3.42
C CYS A 36 -2.86 -3.17 -4.81
N LEU A 37 -2.17 -2.77 -5.88
CA LEU A 37 -2.63 -2.90 -7.25
C LEU A 37 -2.87 -4.37 -7.64
N TRP A 38 -1.92 -5.24 -7.32
CA TRP A 38 -2.05 -6.67 -7.55
C TRP A 38 -3.24 -7.25 -6.78
N LEU A 39 -3.40 -6.91 -5.50
CA LEU A 39 -4.48 -7.43 -4.66
C LEU A 39 -5.85 -7.02 -5.23
N LEU A 40 -6.01 -5.74 -5.57
CA LEU A 40 -7.26 -5.19 -6.11
C LEU A 40 -7.62 -5.72 -7.50
N ARG A 41 -6.63 -6.10 -8.32
CA ARG A 41 -6.88 -6.59 -9.69
C ARG A 41 -6.94 -8.11 -9.81
N CYS A 42 -6.11 -8.82 -9.05
CA CYS A 42 -5.85 -10.24 -9.27
C CYS A 42 -6.45 -11.15 -8.20
N ARG A 43 -6.99 -10.61 -7.10
CA ARG A 43 -7.51 -11.39 -5.97
C ARG A 43 -8.95 -11.02 -5.65
N GLU A 44 -9.85 -11.35 -6.58
CA GLU A 44 -11.31 -11.16 -6.40
C GLU A 44 -11.88 -11.97 -5.21
N ASP A 45 -11.15 -12.99 -4.75
CA ASP A 45 -11.47 -13.78 -3.57
C ASP A 45 -11.15 -13.06 -2.25
N LEU A 46 -10.44 -11.92 -2.31
CA LEU A 46 -10.04 -11.13 -1.15
C LEU A 46 -10.70 -9.75 -1.13
N ILE A 47 -10.87 -9.21 0.07
CA ILE A 47 -11.23 -7.82 0.33
C ILE A 47 -9.98 -7.12 0.84
N ALA A 48 -9.39 -6.24 0.02
CA ALA A 48 -8.09 -5.64 0.30
C ALA A 48 -8.00 -4.98 1.70
N GLU A 49 -9.00 -4.21 2.08
CA GLU A 49 -9.09 -3.50 3.35
C GLU A 49 -9.20 -4.45 4.56
N ARG A 50 -9.73 -5.67 4.37
CA ARG A 50 -9.87 -6.69 5.41
C ARG A 50 -8.65 -7.60 5.48
N ASP A 51 -8.14 -8.05 4.33
CA ASP A 51 -7.19 -9.16 4.25
C ASP A 51 -5.73 -8.69 4.19
N MET A 52 -5.44 -7.57 3.52
CA MET A 52 -4.08 -7.03 3.45
C MET A 52 -3.45 -6.75 4.83
N PRO A 53 -4.18 -6.28 5.85
CA PRO A 53 -3.66 -6.13 7.21
C PRO A 53 -2.96 -7.39 7.74
N ASP A 54 -3.63 -8.54 7.68
CA ASP A 54 -3.09 -9.81 8.18
C ASP A 54 -1.98 -10.36 7.28
N MET A 55 -2.09 -10.14 5.96
CA MET A 55 -1.01 -10.47 5.03
C MET A 55 0.27 -9.69 5.35
N ILE A 56 0.19 -8.39 5.64
CA ILE A 56 1.35 -7.57 6.02
C ILE A 56 1.92 -8.03 7.37
N ARG A 57 1.07 -8.32 8.36
CA ARG A 57 1.53 -8.83 9.66
C ARG A 57 2.29 -10.14 9.49
N ALA A 58 1.76 -11.08 8.70
CA ALA A 58 2.40 -12.37 8.40
C ALA A 58 3.72 -12.20 7.62
N TYR A 59 3.74 -11.32 6.61
CA TYR A 59 4.94 -10.99 5.85
C TYR A 59 6.05 -10.39 6.73
N ASN A 60 5.70 -9.41 7.57
CA ASN A 60 6.64 -8.81 8.51
C ASN A 60 7.27 -9.86 9.43
N GLY A 61 6.46 -10.76 10.02
CA GLY A 61 6.96 -11.85 10.87
C GLY A 61 7.92 -12.78 10.13
N SER A 62 7.57 -13.17 8.89
CA SER A 62 8.42 -14.08 8.08
C SER A 62 9.77 -13.49 7.67
N THR A 63 9.88 -12.16 7.62
CA THR A 63 11.10 -11.45 7.23
C THR A 63 11.92 -10.96 8.43
N GLY A 64 11.61 -11.47 9.63
CA GLY A 64 12.30 -11.09 10.88
C GLY A 64 11.91 -9.70 11.41
N GLY A 65 10.87 -9.09 10.86
CA GLY A 65 10.29 -7.85 11.37
C GLY A 65 9.46 -8.08 12.62
N VAL A 66 9.47 -7.10 13.53
CA VAL A 66 8.64 -7.12 14.74
C VAL A 66 7.36 -6.34 14.48
N ASN A 67 6.20 -6.98 14.73
CA ASN A 67 4.94 -6.27 14.89
C ASN A 67 4.76 -6.02 16.39
N SER A 68 4.65 -4.76 16.79
CA SER A 68 4.46 -4.34 18.18
C SER A 68 3.38 -3.26 18.26
N ASP A 69 3.12 -2.77 19.48
CA ASP A 69 2.18 -1.68 19.72
C ASP A 69 2.67 -0.33 19.18
N SER A 70 3.92 -0.22 18.75
CA SER A 70 4.52 1.03 18.24
C SER A 70 5.25 0.87 16.90
N THR A 71 5.42 -0.36 16.38
CA THR A 71 6.19 -0.63 15.15
C THR A 71 5.61 -1.81 14.36
N GLY A 72 5.91 -1.89 13.07
CA GLY A 72 5.49 -2.98 12.19
C GLY A 72 4.35 -2.58 11.28
N TYR A 73 3.23 -3.31 11.33
CA TYR A 73 2.04 -2.99 10.57
C TYR A 73 1.38 -1.67 11.05
N HIS A 74 0.88 -0.88 10.11
CA HIS A 74 0.19 0.38 10.38
C HIS A 74 -1.15 0.44 9.62
N GLU A 75 -2.24 0.45 10.37
CA GLU A 75 -3.61 0.36 9.83
C GLU A 75 -3.97 1.56 8.96
N THR A 76 -3.87 2.77 9.50
CA THR A 76 -4.26 3.99 8.77
C THR A 76 -3.48 4.17 7.47
N ILE A 77 -2.15 3.96 7.49
CA ILE A 77 -1.31 4.05 6.28
C ILE A 77 -1.72 3.02 5.23
N THR A 78 -1.96 1.77 5.65
CA THR A 78 -2.32 0.68 4.73
C THR A 78 -3.66 0.97 4.06
N LEU A 79 -4.68 1.32 4.85
CA LEU A 79 -6.01 1.60 4.32
C LEU A 79 -6.03 2.85 3.43
N ALA A 80 -5.28 3.91 3.79
CA ALA A 80 -5.15 5.09 2.94
C ALA A 80 -4.47 4.76 1.60
N SER A 81 -3.47 3.88 1.61
CA SER A 81 -2.78 3.42 0.39
C SER A 81 -3.69 2.58 -0.50
N ILE A 82 -4.54 1.72 0.08
CA ILE A 82 -5.55 0.95 -0.66
C ILE A 82 -6.58 1.90 -1.30
N GLN A 83 -7.10 2.87 -0.56
CA GLN A 83 -8.06 3.84 -1.08
C GLN A 83 -7.46 4.68 -2.23
N ALA A 84 -6.22 5.18 -2.06
CA ALA A 84 -5.50 5.87 -3.11
C ALA A 84 -5.31 4.97 -4.35
N THR A 85 -4.94 3.72 -4.15
CA THR A 85 -4.77 2.76 -5.26
C THR A 85 -6.08 2.56 -6.03
N ARG A 86 -7.20 2.37 -5.32
CA ARG A 86 -8.53 2.20 -5.91
C ARG A 86 -8.92 3.42 -6.73
N HIS A 87 -8.72 4.63 -6.21
CA HIS A 87 -8.98 5.87 -6.94
C HIS A 87 -8.23 5.94 -8.27
N PHE A 88 -6.93 5.62 -8.28
CA PHE A 88 -6.13 5.63 -9.50
C PHE A 88 -6.56 4.54 -10.48
N MET A 89 -6.99 3.37 -10.00
CA MET A 89 -7.56 2.32 -10.84
C MET A 89 -8.88 2.76 -11.47
N ASP A 90 -9.78 3.40 -10.72
CA ASP A 90 -11.08 3.87 -11.19
C ASP A 90 -10.96 5.01 -12.22
N LYS A 91 -9.91 5.83 -12.12
CA LYS A 91 -9.58 6.87 -13.10
C LYS A 91 -8.87 6.33 -14.35
N SER A 92 -8.38 5.09 -14.30
CA SER A 92 -7.68 4.47 -15.42
C SER A 92 -8.67 3.85 -16.41
N ARG A 93 -8.29 3.75 -17.68
CA ARG A 93 -9.07 2.98 -18.66
C ARG A 93 -9.12 1.51 -18.24
N GLN A 94 -10.22 0.84 -18.60
CA GLN A 94 -10.32 -0.60 -18.47
C GLN A 94 -9.13 -1.27 -19.17
N ASN A 95 -8.54 -2.28 -18.52
CA ASN A 95 -7.36 -3.01 -18.99
C ASN A 95 -6.06 -2.19 -19.10
N THR A 96 -5.97 -0.97 -18.54
CA THR A 96 -4.66 -0.34 -18.36
C THR A 96 -3.75 -1.29 -17.56
N PRO A 97 -2.52 -1.56 -18.04
CA PRO A 97 -1.55 -2.40 -17.33
C PRO A 97 -1.21 -1.83 -15.95
N LEU A 98 -1.11 -2.68 -14.92
CA LEU A 98 -0.86 -2.25 -13.54
C LEU A 98 0.44 -1.47 -13.40
N HIS A 99 1.49 -1.81 -14.15
CA HIS A 99 2.76 -1.08 -14.07
C HIS A 99 2.65 0.37 -14.58
N ILE A 100 1.71 0.66 -15.48
CA ILE A 100 1.41 2.03 -15.94
C ILE A 100 0.63 2.79 -14.87
N ILE A 101 -0.36 2.16 -14.24
CA ILE A 101 -1.11 2.75 -13.12
C ILE A 101 -0.15 3.04 -11.95
N HIS A 102 0.75 2.10 -11.66
CA HIS A 102 1.79 2.24 -10.65
C HIS A 102 2.71 3.42 -10.94
N ALA A 103 3.23 3.52 -12.16
CA ALA A 103 4.08 4.64 -12.56
C ALA A 103 3.35 5.99 -12.41
N TRP A 104 2.08 6.07 -12.82
CA TRP A 104 1.28 7.28 -12.64
C TRP A 104 1.10 7.66 -11.16
N LEU A 105 0.81 6.67 -10.29
CA LEU A 105 0.69 6.87 -8.86
C LEU A 105 2.02 7.37 -8.24
N MET A 106 3.15 6.80 -8.67
CA MET A 106 4.50 7.18 -8.22
C MET A 106 4.99 8.54 -8.74
N GLU A 107 4.51 8.98 -9.90
CA GLU A 107 4.79 10.34 -10.42
C GLU A 107 3.97 11.41 -9.69
N GLY A 108 2.84 11.03 -9.10
CA GLY A 108 1.99 11.92 -8.29
C GLY A 108 2.40 12.04 -6.83
N ASN A 109 1.54 12.69 -6.03
CA ASN A 109 1.78 12.89 -4.59
C ASN A 109 2.03 11.57 -3.85
N CYS A 110 1.33 10.50 -4.21
CA CYS A 110 1.45 9.20 -3.54
C CYS A 110 2.85 8.57 -3.70
N GLY A 111 3.67 8.99 -4.67
CA GLY A 111 5.05 8.55 -4.78
C GLY A 111 5.99 9.10 -3.71
N GLN A 112 5.62 10.20 -3.05
CA GLN A 112 6.39 10.77 -1.95
C GLN A 112 6.17 9.98 -0.67
N LYS A 113 7.23 9.65 0.07
CA LYS A 113 7.12 8.83 1.29
C LYS A 113 6.29 9.49 2.40
N ASP A 114 6.22 10.81 2.39
CA ASP A 114 5.52 11.65 3.35
C ASP A 114 4.15 12.14 2.83
N TRP A 115 3.62 11.55 1.76
CA TRP A 115 2.39 12.01 1.09
C TRP A 115 1.18 12.14 2.04
N LEU A 116 1.11 11.29 3.06
CA LEU A 116 0.06 11.30 4.08
C LEU A 116 0.12 12.54 4.98
N LEU A 117 1.29 13.16 5.15
CA LEU A 117 1.44 14.37 5.98
C LEU A 117 0.76 15.61 5.37
N ARG A 118 0.24 15.49 4.15
CA ARG A 118 -0.66 16.49 3.57
C ARG A 118 -2.06 16.43 4.18
N TYR A 119 -2.46 15.30 4.75
CA TYR A 119 -3.83 15.02 5.20
C TYR A 119 -3.89 14.77 6.70
N TRP A 120 -2.86 14.15 7.27
CA TRP A 120 -2.71 13.93 8.71
C TRP A 120 -1.59 14.78 9.30
N SER A 121 -1.78 15.28 10.52
CA SER A 121 -0.69 15.77 11.34
C SER A 121 0.24 14.60 11.71
N THR A 122 1.54 14.89 11.90
CA THR A 122 2.49 13.87 12.36
C THR A 122 2.09 13.29 13.71
N GLU A 123 1.54 14.11 14.61
CA GLU A 123 1.06 13.68 15.93
C GLU A 123 -0.04 12.62 15.81
N LEU A 124 -1.06 12.88 14.97
CA LEU A 124 -2.14 11.92 14.78
C LEU A 124 -1.68 10.68 14.03
N LEU A 125 -0.93 10.85 12.93
CA LEU A 125 -0.51 9.73 12.08
C LEU A 125 0.39 8.75 12.82
N MET A 126 1.29 9.24 13.68
CA MET A 126 2.22 8.39 14.45
C MET A 126 1.63 7.93 15.79
N SER A 127 0.35 8.20 16.06
CA SER A 127 -0.31 7.75 17.29
C SER A 127 -0.56 6.24 17.28
N THR A 128 -0.61 5.64 18.48
CA THR A 128 -0.98 4.21 18.65
C THR A 128 -2.37 3.93 18.07
N THR A 129 -3.30 4.89 18.15
CA THR A 129 -4.65 4.77 17.59
C THR A 129 -4.61 4.64 16.08
N ALA A 130 -3.86 5.49 15.38
CA ALA A 130 -3.72 5.42 13.92
C ALA A 130 -2.94 4.18 13.44
N LEU A 131 -1.98 3.71 14.25
CA LEU A 131 -1.27 2.46 14.01
C LEU A 131 -2.22 1.24 14.06
N LYS A 132 -3.12 1.19 15.05
CA LYS A 132 -3.97 0.02 15.33
C LYS A 132 -5.33 0.01 14.63
N SER A 133 -5.86 1.20 14.31
CA SER A 133 -7.19 1.38 13.74
C SER A 133 -7.20 2.49 12.70
N TRP A 134 -8.15 2.46 11.78
CA TRP A 134 -8.38 3.57 10.87
C TRP A 134 -8.71 4.84 11.66
N THR A 135 -7.92 5.88 11.43
CA THR A 135 -8.16 7.22 11.95
C THR A 135 -8.29 8.18 10.79
N ALA A 136 -9.40 8.91 10.71
CA ALA A 136 -9.63 9.88 9.65
C ALA A 136 -8.58 11.01 9.68
N PRO A 137 -8.27 11.64 8.52
CA PRO A 137 -7.34 12.77 8.47
C PRO A 137 -7.84 14.00 9.26
N ASP A 138 -6.93 14.72 9.91
CA ASP A 138 -7.21 15.90 10.74
C ASP A 138 -6.80 17.24 10.12
N LEU A 139 -5.98 17.25 9.06
CA LEU A 139 -5.60 18.48 8.36
C LEU A 139 -6.54 18.81 7.20
N GLN A 140 -6.87 17.81 6.38
CA GLN A 140 -7.82 17.92 5.27
C GLN A 140 -8.24 16.53 4.78
N PRO A 141 -9.45 16.38 4.19
CA PRO A 141 -9.92 15.10 3.68
C PRO A 141 -9.02 14.57 2.55
N LEU A 142 -8.99 13.24 2.42
CA LEU A 142 -8.41 12.59 1.25
C LEU A 142 -9.17 13.00 -0.02
N PRO A 143 -8.50 13.12 -1.18
CA PRO A 143 -9.11 13.61 -2.41
C PRO A 143 -9.85 12.50 -3.19
N PHE A 144 -10.26 11.42 -2.52
CA PHE A 144 -10.84 10.23 -3.12
C PHE A 144 -11.87 9.56 -2.21
#